data_AF-K1L663-F1
#
_entry.id   AF-K1L663-F1
#
_cell.length_a   1.000
_cell.length_b   1.000
_cell.length_c   1.000
_cell.angle_alpha   90.00
_cell.angle_beta   90.00
_cell.angle_gamma   90.00
#
_symmetry.space_group_name_H-M   'P 1'
#
loop_
_entity.id
_entity.type
_entity.pdbx_description
1 polymer ?
#
loop_
_entity_poly.entity_id
_entity_poly.type
_entity_poly.pdbx_seq_one_letter_code
_entity_poly.pdbx_strand_id
1 'polypeptide(L)'
;MRKVVVRYMIFPSIEQGVSGFYEHENDKRCIEPSKPYKSGVCHTVGEELDELAGKVGFITREEFASKFNSQYWKNAYGQELSTIVGKALESKGIVMNINGEDVLFQCPENEFVTWQVRKHK
;
A
#
# COMPACT_ATOMS: atom_id res chain seq x y z
N MET A 1 3.05 -19.88 7.32
CA MET A 1 2.73 -18.49 6.91
C MET A 1 3.61 -17.54 7.69
N ARG A 2 4.56 -16.88 7.01
CA ARG A 2 5.46 -15.89 7.60
C ARG A 2 4.66 -14.65 8.00
N LYS A 3 5.02 -14.04 9.14
CA LYS A 3 4.44 -12.77 9.59
C LYS A 3 5.45 -11.64 9.42
N VAL A 4 4.98 -10.49 8.98
CA VAL A 4 5.80 -9.32 8.69
C VAL A 4 5.13 -8.09 9.31
N VAL A 5 5.90 -7.32 10.07
CA VAL A 5 5.40 -6.12 10.76
C VAL A 5 5.52 -4.92 9.83
N VAL A 6 4.43 -4.19 9.63
CA VAL A 6 4.36 -3.04 8.73
C VAL A 6 3.72 -1.88 9.44
N ARG A 7 4.32 -0.69 9.33
CA ARG A 7 3.78 0.55 9.91
C ARG A 7 3.63 1.67 8.90
N TYR A 8 4.06 1.46 7.67
CA TYR A 8 3.96 2.49 6.65
C TYR A 8 3.79 1.88 5.27
N MET A 9 3.01 2.59 4.44
CA MET A 9 2.81 2.28 3.03
C MET A 9 3.22 3.49 2.20
N ILE A 10 3.87 3.25 1.07
CA ILE A 10 4.23 4.28 0.10
C ILE A 10 3.68 3.94 -1.27
N PHE A 11 3.39 4.98 -2.06
CA PHE A 11 2.98 4.85 -3.45
C PHE A 11 3.98 5.53 -4.39
N PRO A 12 5.00 4.82 -4.88
CA PRO A 12 5.91 5.37 -5.88
C PRO A 12 5.18 5.75 -7.18
N SER A 13 4.12 5.03 -7.54
CA SER A 13 3.26 5.38 -8.68
C SER A 13 1.88 4.71 -8.57
N ILE A 14 0.86 5.49 -8.22
CA ILE A 14 -0.53 4.99 -8.13
C ILE A 14 -1.05 4.57 -9.50
N GLU A 15 -0.75 5.35 -10.54
CA GLU A 15 -1.17 5.05 -11.91
C GLU A 15 -0.57 3.73 -12.42
N GLN A 16 0.68 3.42 -12.07
CA GLN A 16 1.31 2.15 -12.44
C GLN A 16 1.03 1.03 -11.43
N GLY A 17 0.22 1.27 -10.40
CA GLY A 17 -0.17 0.24 -9.43
C GLY A 17 0.93 -0.13 -8.44
N VAL A 18 1.89 0.78 -8.27
CA VAL A 18 3.10 0.53 -7.51
C VAL A 18 2.92 1.02 -6.07
N SER A 19 3.02 0.09 -5.14
CA SER A 19 3.07 0.39 -3.71
C SER A 19 4.09 -0.47 -2.98
N GLY A 20 4.58 0.05 -1.85
CA GLY A 20 5.52 -0.64 -0.97
C GLY A 20 5.13 -0.51 0.49
N PHE A 21 5.49 -1.51 1.27
CA PHE A 21 5.34 -1.54 2.71
C PHE A 21 6.69 -1.47 3.40
N TYR A 22 6.72 -0.80 4.55
CA TYR A 22 7.91 -0.52 5.33
C TYR A 22 7.63 -0.84 6.80
N GLU A 23 8.66 -1.26 7.52
CA GLU A 23 8.56 -1.47 8.97
C GLU A 23 8.33 -0.13 9.69
N HIS A 24 8.96 0.94 9.20
CA HIS A 24 8.79 2.33 9.65
C HIS A 24 8.80 3.30 8.46
N GLU A 25 8.19 4.49 8.61
CA GLU A 25 8.11 5.49 7.52
C GLU A 25 9.47 5.98 7.00
N ASN A 26 10.48 5.96 7.87
CA ASN A 26 11.82 6.51 7.63
C ASN A 26 12.81 5.45 7.14
N ASP A 27 12.35 4.21 6.98
CA ASP A 27 13.17 3.14 6.47
C ASP A 27 13.56 3.40 5.01
N LYS A 28 14.80 3.02 4.68
CA LYS A 28 15.37 3.25 3.35
C LYS A 28 14.96 2.19 2.34
N ARG A 29 14.34 1.09 2.79
CA ARG A 29 14.02 -0.08 1.96
C ARG A 29 12.65 -0.62 2.35
N CYS A 30 11.94 -1.12 1.34
CA CYS A 30 10.74 -1.92 1.56
C CYS A 30 11.07 -3.13 2.42
N ILE A 31 10.10 -3.53 3.23
CA ILE A 31 10.20 -4.76 4.02
C ILE A 31 10.25 -5.99 3.12
N GLU A 32 10.86 -7.06 3.63
CA GLU A 32 10.92 -8.34 2.93
C GLU A 32 9.89 -9.34 3.49
N PRO A 33 9.33 -10.22 2.63
CA PRO A 33 9.67 -10.39 1.21
C PRO A 33 9.05 -9.29 0.33
N SER A 34 9.76 -8.94 -0.74
CA SER A 34 9.34 -7.98 -1.75
C SER A 34 9.65 -8.50 -3.15
N LYS A 35 9.11 -7.83 -4.17
CA LYS A 35 9.34 -8.17 -5.58
C LYS A 35 10.07 -7.04 -6.32
N PRO A 36 10.89 -7.36 -7.33
CA PRO A 36 11.57 -6.36 -8.11
C PRO A 36 10.59 -5.47 -8.90
N TYR A 37 10.94 -4.19 -9.01
CA TYR A 37 10.27 -3.18 -9.82
C TYR A 37 11.33 -2.35 -10.56
N LYS A 38 10.94 -1.63 -11.64
CA LYS A 38 11.82 -0.91 -12.58
C LYS A 38 13.02 -0.19 -11.94
N SER A 39 12.85 0.40 -10.76
CA SER A 39 13.88 1.15 -10.05
C SER A 39 14.08 0.71 -8.58
N GLY A 40 13.72 -0.52 -8.21
CA GLY A 40 13.90 -1.01 -6.84
C GLY A 40 13.07 -2.26 -6.52
N VAL A 41 12.51 -2.31 -5.31
CA VAL A 41 11.62 -3.38 -4.85
C VAL A 41 10.34 -2.80 -4.27
N CYS A 42 9.20 -3.47 -4.49
CA CYS A 42 7.86 -3.06 -4.07
C CYS A 42 7.01 -4.30 -3.74
N HIS A 43 5.76 -4.08 -3.32
CA HIS A 43 4.83 -5.15 -2.93
C HIS A 43 3.67 -5.31 -3.91
N THR A 44 3.23 -4.23 -4.55
CA THR A 44 2.26 -4.28 -5.66
C THR A 44 2.83 -3.62 -6.91
N VAL A 45 2.42 -4.09 -8.08
CA VAL A 45 2.70 -3.47 -9.41
C VAL A 45 1.50 -3.79 -10.31
N GLY A 46 1.03 -2.83 -11.10
CA GLY A 46 -0.10 -3.04 -12.00
C GLY A 46 -1.42 -3.30 -11.27
N GLU A 47 -2.14 -4.34 -11.66
CA GLU A 47 -3.46 -4.68 -11.13
C GLU A 47 -3.45 -5.11 -9.66
N GLU A 48 -2.30 -5.54 -9.14
CA GLU A 48 -2.19 -5.98 -7.74
C GLU A 48 -2.51 -4.87 -6.72
N LEU A 49 -2.37 -3.59 -7.10
CA LEU A 49 -2.81 -2.50 -6.22
C LEU A 49 -4.33 -2.45 -6.11
N ASP A 50 -5.05 -2.75 -7.19
CA ASP A 50 -6.50 -2.85 -7.20
C ASP A 50 -6.97 -4.11 -6.45
N GLU A 51 -6.24 -5.22 -6.58
CA GLU A 51 -6.49 -6.42 -5.77
C GLU A 51 -6.32 -6.13 -4.27
N LEU A 52 -5.26 -5.40 -3.89
CA LEU A 52 -5.06 -4.95 -2.51
C LEU A 52 -6.23 -4.07 -2.05
N ALA A 53 -6.66 -3.11 -2.87
CA ALA A 53 -7.81 -2.26 -2.57
C ALA A 53 -9.08 -3.11 -2.33
N GLY A 54 -9.37 -4.07 -3.22
CA GLY A 54 -10.49 -4.98 -3.08
C GLY A 54 -10.41 -5.84 -1.81
N LYS A 55 -9.23 -6.37 -1.47
CA LYS A 55 -9.01 -7.15 -0.23
C LYS A 55 -9.34 -6.36 1.05
N VAL A 56 -9.14 -5.05 1.03
CA VAL A 56 -9.47 -4.17 2.16
C VAL A 56 -10.85 -3.51 2.04
N GLY A 57 -11.66 -3.93 1.06
CA GLY A 57 -13.02 -3.43 0.86
C GLY A 57 -13.09 -2.01 0.27
N PHE A 58 -12.05 -1.60 -0.47
CA PHE A 58 -11.99 -0.33 -1.18
C PHE A 58 -12.20 -0.52 -2.69
N ILE A 59 -12.43 0.58 -3.40
CA ILE A 59 -12.68 0.61 -4.84
C ILE A 59 -11.38 0.62 -5.65
N THR A 60 -11.46 0.24 -6.92
CA THR A 60 -10.30 0.26 -7.82
C THR A 60 -9.85 1.69 -8.16
N ARG A 61 -8.65 1.84 -8.71
CA ARG A 61 -8.15 3.14 -9.18
C ARG A 61 -9.04 3.76 -10.24
N GLU A 62 -9.53 2.98 -11.19
CA GLU A 62 -10.41 3.44 -12.27
C GLU A 62 -11.77 3.89 -11.73
N GLU A 63 -12.36 3.11 -10.83
CA GLU A 63 -13.62 3.47 -10.17
C GLU A 63 -13.48 4.74 -9.33
N PHE A 64 -12.35 4.90 -8.64
CA PHE A 64 -12.09 6.11 -7.88
C PHE A 64 -11.91 7.32 -8.81
N ALA A 65 -11.09 7.19 -9.85
CA ALA A 65 -10.83 8.26 -10.80
C ALA A 65 -12.10 8.74 -11.53
N SER A 66 -13.01 7.82 -11.87
CA SER A 66 -14.29 8.19 -12.50
C SER A 66 -15.23 8.99 -11.58
N LYS A 67 -15.15 8.76 -10.25
CA LYS A 67 -15.91 9.51 -9.24
C LYS A 67 -15.23 10.83 -8.87
N PHE A 68 -13.91 10.88 -8.94
CA PHE A 68 -13.10 12.05 -8.60
C PHE A 68 -12.71 12.82 -9.86
N ASN A 69 -13.55 13.77 -10.28
CA ASN A 69 -13.28 14.64 -11.43
C ASN A 69 -12.21 15.72 -11.10
N SER A 70 -11.01 15.27 -10.74
CA SER A 70 -9.89 16.13 -10.35
C SER A 70 -8.56 15.51 -10.78
N GLN A 71 -7.66 16.36 -11.29
CA GLN A 71 -6.27 15.97 -11.60
C GLN A 71 -5.51 15.41 -10.38
N TYR A 72 -5.99 15.68 -9.16
CA TYR A 72 -5.39 15.23 -7.90
C TYR A 72 -5.96 13.91 -7.38
N TRP A 73 -6.79 13.20 -8.17
CA TRP A 73 -7.41 11.95 -7.76
C TRP A 73 -6.39 10.92 -7.25
N LYS A 74 -5.18 10.89 -7.82
CA LYS A 74 -4.10 9.98 -7.42
C LYS A 74 -3.75 10.19 -5.94
N ASN A 75 -3.52 11.45 -5.55
CA ASN A 75 -3.18 11.80 -4.18
C ASN A 75 -4.31 11.47 -3.20
N ALA A 76 -5.55 11.77 -3.57
CA ALA A 76 -6.72 11.43 -2.76
C ALA A 76 -6.85 9.91 -2.60
N TYR A 77 -6.73 9.15 -3.70
CA TYR A 77 -6.75 7.70 -3.71
C TYR A 77 -5.68 7.11 -2.79
N GLY A 78 -4.43 7.57 -2.89
CA GLY A 78 -3.33 7.07 -2.06
C GLY A 78 -3.56 7.31 -0.57
N GLN A 79 -4.08 8.49 -0.20
CA GLN A 79 -4.37 8.82 1.19
C GLN A 79 -5.52 7.98 1.76
N GLU A 80 -6.61 7.85 1.02
CA GLU A 80 -7.76 7.04 1.42
C GLU A 80 -7.41 5.55 1.50
N LEU A 81 -6.77 5.02 0.46
CA LEU A 81 -6.33 3.63 0.45
C LEU A 81 -5.35 3.35 1.59
N SER A 82 -4.37 4.22 1.84
CA SER A 82 -3.43 4.04 2.96
C SER A 82 -4.15 3.99 4.31
N THR A 83 -5.16 4.84 4.51
CA THR A 83 -5.96 4.85 5.74
C THR A 83 -6.70 3.54 5.94
N ILE A 84 -7.33 3.02 4.88
CA ILE A 84 -8.10 1.77 4.94
C ILE A 84 -7.17 0.56 5.12
N VAL A 85 -6.05 0.55 4.41
CA VAL A 85 -5.00 -0.47 4.56
C VAL A 85 -4.44 -0.48 5.97
N GLY A 86 -4.15 0.69 6.55
CA GLY A 86 -3.68 0.80 7.94
C GLY A 86 -4.64 0.14 8.93
N LYS A 87 -5.93 0.48 8.86
CA LYS A 87 -6.97 -0.14 9.70
C LYS A 87 -7.05 -1.66 9.51
N ALA A 88 -6.91 -2.14 8.28
CA ALA A 88 -6.91 -3.57 8.00
C ALA A 88 -5.67 -4.27 8.59
N LEU A 89 -4.49 -3.64 8.50
CA LEU A 89 -3.23 -4.14 9.07
C LEU A 89 -3.26 -4.20 10.60
N GLU A 90 -3.82 -3.19 11.26
CA GLU A 90 -3.92 -3.10 12.73
C GLU A 90 -4.98 -4.05 13.32
N SER A 91 -6.01 -4.40 12.56
CA SER A 91 -7.10 -5.26 13.04
C SER A 91 -6.88 -6.75 12.78
N LYS A 92 -6.84 -7.15 11.52
CA LYS A 92 -6.78 -8.56 11.09
C LYS A 92 -5.49 -8.91 10.34
N GLY A 93 -4.76 -7.92 9.87
CA GLY A 93 -3.66 -8.10 8.92
C GLY A 93 -4.15 -8.31 7.49
N ILE A 94 -3.20 -8.33 6.56
CA ILE A 94 -3.44 -8.55 5.14
C ILE A 94 -2.55 -9.69 4.67
N VAL A 95 -3.14 -10.71 4.04
CA VAL A 95 -2.36 -11.78 3.41
C VAL A 95 -2.06 -11.39 1.96
N MET A 96 -0.76 -11.34 1.64
CA MET A 96 -0.25 -11.07 0.32
C MET A 96 0.53 -12.27 -0.20
N ASN A 97 0.38 -12.58 -1.49
CA ASN A 97 1.21 -13.57 -2.16
C ASN A 97 2.40 -12.84 -2.81
N ILE A 98 3.60 -13.08 -2.32
CA ILE A 98 4.82 -12.45 -2.82
C ILE A 98 5.76 -13.56 -3.32
N ASN A 99 6.05 -13.56 -4.62
CA ASN A 99 6.89 -14.59 -5.26
C ASN A 99 6.40 -16.03 -5.00
N GLY A 100 5.08 -16.23 -4.93
CA GLY A 100 4.47 -17.55 -4.65
C GLY A 100 4.36 -17.90 -3.17
N GLU A 101 4.84 -17.06 -2.25
CA GLU A 101 4.71 -17.26 -0.81
C GLU A 101 3.57 -16.41 -0.23
N ASP A 102 2.68 -17.04 0.54
CA ASP A 102 1.66 -16.32 1.33
C ASP A 102 2.26 -15.78 2.63
N VAL A 103 2.19 -14.45 2.78
CA VAL A 103 2.78 -13.70 3.87
C VAL A 103 1.72 -12.84 4.53
N LEU A 104 1.65 -12.89 5.85
CA LEU A 104 0.75 -12.07 6.65
C LEU A 104 1.43 -10.77 7.06
N PHE A 105 0.95 -9.67 6.52
CA PHE A 105 1.34 -8.31 6.89
C PHE A 105 0.45 -7.84 8.04
N GLN A 106 1.04 -7.37 9.13
CA GLN A 106 0.32 -6.88 10.31
C GLN A 106 0.97 -5.62 10.87
N CYS A 107 0.16 -4.75 11.46
CA CYS A 107 0.64 -3.59 12.21
C CYS A 107 0.21 -3.75 13.68
N PRO A 108 1.05 -3.40 14.66
CA PRO A 108 0.58 -3.22 16.02
C PRO A 108 -0.46 -2.10 16.10
N GLU A 109 -1.37 -2.20 17.05
CA GLU A 109 -2.47 -1.25 17.19
C GLU A 109 -1.97 0.18 17.40
N ASN A 110 -2.53 1.14 16.66
CA ASN A 110 -2.19 2.57 16.71
C ASN A 110 -0.75 2.91 16.28
N GLU A 111 -0.04 2.01 15.59
CA GLU A 111 1.31 2.25 15.09
C GLU A 111 1.36 2.56 13.59
N PHE A 112 0.26 2.41 12.85
CA PHE A 112 0.29 2.65 11.41
C PHE A 112 0.31 4.15 11.09
N VAL A 113 1.29 4.55 10.27
CA VAL A 113 1.42 5.91 9.75
C VAL A 113 0.80 5.99 8.36
N THR A 114 -0.25 6.79 8.24
CA THR A 114 -0.91 7.03 6.96
C THR A 114 -0.01 7.80 6.00
N TRP A 115 0.02 7.33 4.75
CA TRP A 115 0.68 8.04 3.66
C TRP A 115 0.09 9.43 3.45
N GLN A 116 0.97 10.44 3.37
CA GLN A 116 0.59 11.81 3.04
C GLN A 116 1.36 12.28 1.81
N VAL A 117 0.71 13.11 0.99
CA VAL A 117 1.41 13.83 -0.08
C VAL A 117 2.46 14.72 0.56
N ARG A 118 3.74 14.46 0.29
CA ARG A 118 4.81 15.37 0.74
C ARG A 118 4.57 16.73 0.10
N LYS A 119 4.15 17.71 0.90
CA LYS A 119 4.17 19.11 0.50
C LYS A 119 5.65 19.48 0.37
N HIS A 120 6.11 19.77 -0.85
CA HIS A 120 7.38 20.46 -1.03
C HIS A 120 7.30 21.76 -0.24
N LYS A 121 8.12 21.87 0.82
CA LYS A 121 8.43 23.15 1.45
C LYS A 121 9.46 23.87 0.60
#